data_AF-D2HM10-F1
#
_entry.id   AF-D2HM10-F1
#
_cell.length_a   1.000
_cell.length_b   1.000
_cell.length_c   1.000
_cell.angle_alpha   90.00
_cell.angle_beta   90.00
_cell.angle_gamma   90.00
#
_symmetry.space_group_name_H-M   'P 1'
#
loop_
_entity.id
_entity.type
_entity.pdbx_description
1 polymer ?
#
loop_
_entity_poly.entity_id
_entity_poly.type
_entity_poly.pdbx_seq_one_letter_code
_entity_poly.pdbx_strand_id
1 'polypeptide(L)'
;LLEAFTKTSYYQLALEQLHSHPEALEALGAPLNVHYLHLIDRANFVDIANAQLKIPVSGSKAEGHLHVSSSRHAPFQRWHLQEVFLKLEDGQQIPVFKVSGNTDHEVKKE
;
A
#
# COMPACT_ATOMS: atom_id res chain seq x y z
N LEU A 1 11.25 -14.66 6.68
CA LEU A 1 11.22 -13.58 5.67
C LEU A 1 9.83 -12.95 5.58
N LEU A 2 8.75 -13.70 5.31
CA LEU A 2 7.38 -13.14 5.28
C LEU A 2 6.98 -12.39 6.57
N GLU A 3 7.16 -13.01 7.74
CA GLU A 3 6.75 -12.40 9.02
C GLU A 3 7.46 -11.08 9.34
N ALA A 4 8.60 -10.81 8.69
CA ALA A 4 9.30 -9.55 8.83
C ALA A 4 8.65 -8.45 7.96
N PHE A 5 8.12 -8.80 6.79
CA PHE A 5 7.47 -7.84 5.88
C PHE A 5 6.08 -7.42 6.36
N THR A 6 5.31 -8.32 6.96
CA THR A 6 3.99 -7.95 7.52
C THR A 6 4.10 -6.96 8.69
N LYS A 7 5.30 -6.82 9.28
CA LYS A 7 5.62 -5.88 10.35
C LYS A 7 6.21 -4.56 9.85
N THR A 8 6.38 -4.36 8.55
CA THR A 8 6.90 -3.09 8.03
C THR A 8 5.79 -2.04 8.01
N SER A 9 6.16 -0.79 8.29
CA SER A 9 5.18 0.29 8.40
C SER A 9 4.43 0.55 7.09
N TYR A 10 5.08 0.43 5.93
CA TYR A 10 4.42 0.63 4.63
C TYR A 10 3.39 -0.46 4.32
N TYR A 11 3.59 -1.70 4.79
CA TYR A 11 2.61 -2.77 4.65
C TYR A 11 1.39 -2.51 5.54
N GLN A 12 1.63 -2.22 6.83
CA GLN A 12 0.57 -2.00 7.80
C GLN A 12 -0.27 -0.76 7.47
N LEU A 13 0.38 0.37 7.17
CA LEU A 13 -0.32 1.60 6.80
C LEU A 13 -1.17 1.42 5.54
N ALA A 14 -0.68 0.68 4.54
CA ALA A 14 -1.46 0.42 3.33
C ALA A 14 -2.74 -0.37 3.62
N LEU A 15 -2.67 -1.37 4.50
CA LEU A 15 -3.84 -2.11 4.95
C LEU A 15 -4.78 -1.22 5.75
N GLU A 16 -4.27 -0.36 6.64
CA GLU A 16 -5.11 0.60 7.38
C GLU A 16 -5.88 1.53 6.44
N GLN A 17 -5.22 2.02 5.38
CA GLN A 17 -5.89 2.83 4.35
C GLN A 17 -6.99 2.03 3.65
N LEU A 18 -6.75 0.77 3.26
CA LEU A 18 -7.76 -0.10 2.65
C LEU A 18 -8.96 -0.35 3.59
N HIS A 19 -8.71 -0.67 4.86
CA HIS A 19 -9.78 -0.90 5.86
C HIS A 19 -10.61 0.35 6.13
N SER A 20 -10.06 1.54 5.87
CA SER A 20 -10.73 2.82 6.08
C SER A 20 -11.39 3.37 4.81
N HIS A 21 -11.41 2.61 3.70
CA HIS A 21 -11.86 3.08 2.40
C HIS A 21 -13.16 2.37 1.94
N PRO A 22 -14.35 2.99 2.17
CA PRO A 22 -15.64 2.32 1.93
C PRO A 22 -15.84 1.83 0.50
N GLU A 23 -15.43 2.60 -0.51
CA GLU A 23 -15.60 2.24 -1.93
C GLU A 23 -14.83 0.96 -2.29
N ALA A 24 -13.58 0.83 -1.82
CA ALA A 24 -12.76 -0.36 -2.06
C ALA A 24 -13.31 -1.58 -1.32
N LEU A 25 -13.79 -1.40 -0.08
CA LEU A 25 -14.43 -2.48 0.68
C LEU A 25 -15.75 -2.93 0.06
N GLU A 26 -16.54 -1.99 -0.46
CA GLU A 26 -17.78 -2.32 -1.17
C GLU A 26 -17.51 -3.11 -2.45
N ALA A 27 -16.46 -2.74 -3.19
CA ALA A 27 -16.06 -3.42 -4.41
C ALA A 27 -15.54 -4.84 -4.15
N LEU A 28 -14.73 -5.04 -3.10
CA LEU A 28 -14.24 -6.37 -2.71
C LEU A 28 -15.33 -7.24 -2.08
N GLY A 29 -16.19 -6.65 -1.24
CA GLY A 29 -17.15 -7.36 -0.40
C GLY A 29 -16.54 -7.89 0.90
N ALA A 30 -17.40 -8.28 1.84
CA ALA A 30 -17.00 -8.84 3.14
C ALA A 30 -17.07 -10.38 3.15
N PRO A 31 -16.19 -11.08 3.91
CA PRO A 31 -15.06 -10.54 4.65
C PRO A 31 -13.89 -10.15 3.72
N LEU A 32 -13.14 -9.13 4.12
CA LEU A 32 -11.86 -8.80 3.49
C LEU A 32 -10.79 -9.82 3.93
N ASN A 33 -10.17 -10.48 2.97
CA ASN A 33 -9.06 -11.40 3.17
C ASN A 33 -7.77 -10.79 2.59
N VAL A 34 -6.69 -10.86 3.36
CA VAL A 34 -5.35 -10.46 2.93
C VAL A 34 -4.50 -11.73 2.82
N HIS A 35 -3.99 -11.99 1.62
CA HIS A 35 -3.26 -13.22 1.32
C HIS A 35 -1.75 -13.04 1.49
N TYR A 36 -1.04 -14.16 1.49
CA TYR A 36 0.41 -14.19 1.57
C TYR A 36 1.04 -13.39 0.42
N LEU A 37 1.98 -12.51 0.74
CA LEU A 37 2.72 -11.75 -0.27
C LEU A 37 3.86 -12.60 -0.84
N HIS A 38 3.79 -12.90 -2.14
CA HIS A 38 4.82 -13.67 -2.84
C HIS A 38 6.05 -12.76 -3.12
N LEU A 39 7.03 -12.78 -2.22
CA LEU A 39 8.21 -11.91 -2.27
C LEU A 39 9.11 -12.09 -3.51
N ILE A 40 8.99 -13.21 -4.22
CA ILE A 40 9.75 -13.47 -5.46
C ILE A 40 9.08 -12.82 -6.68
N ASP A 41 7.85 -12.30 -6.55
CA ASP A 41 7.22 -11.51 -7.60
C ASP A 41 8.07 -10.27 -7.87
N ARG A 42 8.46 -10.07 -9.13
CA ARG A 42 9.26 -8.91 -9.58
C ARG A 42 8.54 -7.58 -9.38
N ALA A 43 7.23 -7.61 -9.17
CA ALA A 43 6.45 -6.42 -8.79
C ALA A 43 6.70 -5.99 -7.34
N ASN A 44 7.21 -6.88 -6.48
CA ASN A 44 7.61 -6.55 -5.12
C ASN A 44 9.09 -6.13 -5.11
N PHE A 45 9.35 -4.90 -4.73
CA PHE A 45 10.70 -4.34 -4.72
C PHE A 45 10.90 -3.45 -3.50
N VAL A 46 11.93 -3.70 -2.72
CA VAL A 46 12.32 -2.85 -1.59
C VAL A 46 13.81 -2.60 -1.66
N ASP A 47 14.19 -1.34 -1.79
CA ASP A 47 15.57 -0.88 -1.69
C ASP A 47 15.77 0.01 -0.47
N ILE A 48 16.88 0.74 -0.45
CA ILE A 48 17.26 1.59 0.67
C ILE A 48 16.32 2.79 0.88
N ALA A 49 15.60 3.25 -0.14
CA ALA A 49 14.78 4.46 -0.12
C ALA A 49 13.35 4.27 -0.62
N ASN A 50 13.06 3.18 -1.34
CA ASN A 50 11.78 2.90 -1.99
C ASN A 50 11.25 1.52 -1.62
N ALA A 51 9.94 1.43 -1.47
CA ALA A 51 9.24 0.17 -1.31
C ALA A 51 8.01 0.15 -2.23
N GLN A 52 7.93 -0.88 -3.05
CA GLN A 52 6.78 -1.22 -3.89
C GLN A 52 6.29 -2.60 -3.50
N LEU A 53 5.00 -2.70 -3.18
CA LEU A 53 4.36 -3.97 -2.86
C LEU A 53 3.12 -4.18 -3.70
N LYS A 54 2.85 -5.45 -3.96
CA LYS A 54 1.63 -5.97 -4.55
C LYS A 54 1.06 -7.01 -3.61
N ILE A 55 0.12 -6.59 -2.77
CA ILE A 55 -0.49 -7.41 -1.70
C ILE A 55 -1.77 -8.03 -2.26
N PRO A 56 -1.88 -9.37 -2.38
CA PRO A 56 -3.11 -9.97 -2.87
C PRO A 56 -4.20 -9.87 -1.80
N VAL A 57 -5.40 -9.47 -2.23
CA VAL A 57 -6.58 -9.29 -1.39
C VAL A 57 -7.82 -9.85 -2.07
N SER A 58 -8.78 -10.33 -1.29
CA SER A 58 -10.09 -10.74 -1.82
C SER A 58 -11.22 -10.43 -0.87
N GLY A 59 -12.43 -10.38 -1.42
CA GLY A 59 -13.66 -10.42 -0.66
C GLY A 59 -14.70 -11.31 -1.35
N SER A 60 -15.94 -11.26 -0.91
CA SER A 60 -17.02 -12.09 -1.47
C SER A 60 -17.48 -11.70 -2.87
N LYS A 61 -17.14 -10.49 -3.35
CA LYS A 61 -17.55 -9.99 -4.67
C LYS A 61 -16.42 -10.02 -5.69
N ALA A 62 -15.19 -9.74 -5.26
CA ALA A 62 -14.06 -9.61 -6.16
C ALA A 62 -12.73 -9.96 -5.48
N GLU A 63 -11.74 -10.26 -6.32
CA GLU A 63 -10.35 -10.45 -5.94
C GLU A 63 -9.47 -9.43 -6.65
N GLY A 64 -8.26 -9.21 -6.13
CA GLY A 64 -7.34 -8.26 -6.71
C GLY A 64 -6.06 -8.09 -5.91
N HIS A 65 -5.40 -6.97 -6.17
CA HIS A 65 -4.15 -6.62 -5.51
C HIS A 65 -4.16 -5.18 -5.03
N LEU A 66 -3.73 -4.97 -3.80
CA LEU A 66 -3.39 -3.67 -3.28
C LEU A 66 -1.96 -3.33 -3.72
N HIS A 67 -1.84 -2.34 -4.60
CA HIS A 67 -0.56 -1.79 -5.02
C HIS A 67 -0.16 -0.68 -4.07
N VAL A 68 1.06 -0.75 -3.54
CA VAL A 68 1.59 0.15 -2.52
C VAL A 68 2.89 0.74 -3.02
N SER A 69 3.01 2.06 -2.93
CA SER A 69 4.27 2.79 -3.13
C SER A 69 4.61 3.56 -1.86
N SER A 70 5.84 3.44 -1.40
CA SER A 70 6.37 4.14 -0.23
C SER A 70 7.80 4.56 -0.44
N SER A 71 8.18 5.67 0.18
CA SER A 71 9.54 6.17 0.14
C SER A 71 10.00 6.66 1.52
N ARG A 72 11.31 6.79 1.67
CA ARG A 72 11.95 7.48 2.80
C ARG A 72 13.16 8.24 2.30
N HIS A 73 13.49 9.34 2.96
CA HIS A 73 14.57 10.21 2.49
C HIS A 73 15.97 9.64 2.73
N ALA A 74 16.16 8.84 3.78
CA ALA A 74 17.44 8.25 4.13
C ALA A 74 17.30 6.86 4.77
N PRO A 75 18.38 6.06 4.82
CA PRO A 75 18.39 4.80 5.56
C PRO A 75 18.00 5.05 7.02
N PHE A 76 17.24 4.13 7.62
CA PHE A 76 16.75 4.21 9.01
C PHE A 76 15.73 5.31 9.32
N GLN A 77 15.34 6.15 8.35
CA GLN A 77 14.20 7.03 8.50
C GLN A 77 12.88 6.28 8.32
N ARG A 78 11.79 6.91 8.80
CA ARG A 78 10.42 6.41 8.67
C ARG A 78 10.03 6.32 7.19
N TRP A 79 9.28 5.28 6.84
CA TRP A 79 8.64 5.16 5.53
C TRP A 79 7.38 6.01 5.46
N HIS A 80 7.18 6.64 4.31
CA HIS A 80 6.01 7.45 3.99
C HIS A 80 5.27 6.81 2.82
N LEU A 81 3.99 6.49 3.02
CA LEU A 81 3.11 6.11 1.91
C LEU A 81 3.08 7.23 0.88
N GLN A 82 3.26 6.88 -0.38
CA GLN A 82 3.15 7.80 -1.51
C GLN A 82 1.83 7.59 -2.24
N GLU A 83 1.49 6.33 -2.48
CA GLU A 83 0.28 5.94 -3.18
C GLU A 83 -0.15 4.53 -2.76
N VAL A 84 -1.46 4.34 -2.67
CA VAL A 84 -2.10 3.04 -2.51
C VAL A 84 -3.30 3.00 -3.45
N PHE A 85 -3.41 1.98 -4.27
CA PHE A 85 -4.61 1.73 -5.06
C PHE A 85 -4.93 0.24 -5.11
N LEU A 86 -6.22 -0.07 -5.12
CA LEU A 86 -6.72 -1.42 -5.34
C LEU A 86 -6.88 -1.63 -6.85
N LYS A 87 -6.32 -2.72 -7.36
CA LYS A 87 -6.58 -3.19 -8.72
C LYS A 87 -7.31 -4.52 -8.67
N LEU A 88 -8.54 -4.55 -9.14
CA LEU A 88 -9.35 -5.76 -9.26
C LEU A 88 -8.94 -6.58 -10.49
N GLU A 89 -9.30 -7.86 -10.51
CA GLU A 89 -9.00 -8.77 -11.64
C GLU A 89 -9.65 -8.37 -12.96
N ASP A 90 -10.81 -7.71 -12.90
CA ASP A 90 -11.49 -7.15 -14.08
C ASP A 90 -10.79 -5.91 -14.66
N GLY A 91 -9.74 -5.43 -13.99
CA GLY A 91 -8.92 -4.30 -14.38
C GLY A 91 -9.34 -2.96 -13.77
N GLN A 92 -10.47 -2.89 -13.04
CA GLN A 92 -10.88 -1.68 -12.32
C GLN A 92 -9.80 -1.28 -11.32
N GLN A 93 -9.52 0.02 -11.23
CA GLN A 93 -8.61 0.60 -10.26
C GLN A 93 -9.35 1.59 -9.37
N ILE A 94 -9.18 1.44 -8.06
CA ILE A 94 -9.78 2.28 -7.03
C ILE A 94 -8.63 2.94 -6.25
N PRO A 95 -8.42 4.25 -6.38
CA PRO A 95 -7.44 4.97 -5.57
C PRO A 95 -7.84 4.92 -4.09
N VAL A 96 -6.97 4.38 -3.25
CA VAL A 96 -7.22 4.23 -1.80
C VAL A 96 -6.54 5.36 -1.02
N PHE A 97 -5.31 5.70 -1.41
CA PHE A 97 -4.53 6.80 -0.83
C PHE A 97 -3.61 7.40 -1.89
N LYS A 98 -3.44 8.72 -1.87
CA LYS A 98 -2.41 9.40 -2.66
C LYS A 98 -1.92 10.60 -1.88
N VAL A 99 -0.59 10.74 -1.76
CA VAL A 99 -0.04 11.96 -1.19
C VAL A 99 -0.38 13.12 -2.14
N SER A 100 -1.17 14.08 -1.67
CA SER A 100 -1.41 15.30 -2.43
C SER A 100 -0.10 16.09 -2.45
N GLY A 101 0.46 16.31 -3.64
CA GLY A 101 1.67 17.11 -3.80
C GLY A 101 1.43 18.57 -3.43
N ASN A 102 1.48 18.88 -2.13
CA ASN A 102 1.80 20.19 -1.56
C ASN A 102 1.74 20.12 -0.03
N THR A 103 2.89 19.89 0.60
CA THR A 103 3.18 20.49 1.91
C THR A 103 4.69 20.60 2.11
N ASP A 104 5.35 21.33 1.19
CA ASP A 104 6.58 22.02 1.54
C ASP A 104 6.20 23.17 2.50
N HIS A 105 5.99 22.85 3.78
CA HIS A 105 6.16 23.86 4.81
C HIS A 105 7.65 24.17 4.89
N GLU A 106 8.04 25.14 4.08
CA GLU A 106 9.29 25.88 4.17
C GLU A 106 9.42 26.40 5.61
N VAL A 107 10.15 25.65 6.45
CA VAL A 107 10.60 26.15 7.75
C VAL A 107 11.65 27.21 7.43
N LYS A 108 11.24 28.48 7.46
CA LYS A 108 12.16 29.60 7.57
C LYS A 108 13.01 29.36 8.82
N LYS A 109 14.29 29.08 8.60
CA LYS A 109 15.29 29.18 9.67
C LYS A 109 15.47 30.65 10.01
N GLU A 110 15.48 30.92 11.31
CA GLU A 110 15.71 32.21 11.96
C GLU A 110 16.97 32.93 11.44
#